data_AF-A0A9N9G502-F1
#
_entry.id   AF-A0A9N9G502-F1
#
_cell.length_a   1.000
_cell.length_b   1.000
_cell.length_c   1.000
_cell.angle_alpha   90.00
_cell.angle_beta   90.00
_cell.angle_gamma   90.00
#
_symmetry.space_group_name_H-M   'P 1'
#
loop_
_entity.id
_entity.type
_entity.pdbx_description
1 polymer ?
#
loop_
_entity_poly.entity_id
_entity_poly.type
_entity_poly.pdbx_seq_one_letter_code
_entity_poly.pdbx_strand_id
1 'polypeptide(L)'
;EAEQFAEEDRIQKERIEARNALENFAYTLKTSAADDGDLGKKLNDEDKQTIRDAIKKTLDWFEEHSNSATKEDFDEKKEELQAVVNPITSKLYQESGSPQEPLEKHDEL
;
A
#
# COMPACT_ATOMS: atom_id res chain seq x y z
N GLU A 1 4.15 -28.46 -22.51
CA GLU A 1 4.77 -27.30 -23.19
C GLU A 1 3.83 -26.10 -23.24
N ALA A 2 2.78 -26.04 -24.07
CA ALA A 2 1.88 -24.86 -24.14
C ALA A 2 1.25 -24.45 -22.78
N GLU A 3 0.83 -25.41 -21.96
CA GLU A 3 0.28 -25.14 -20.61
C GLU A 3 1.35 -24.67 -19.61
N GLN A 4 2.61 -25.08 -19.77
CA GLN A 4 3.69 -24.67 -18.88
C GLN A 4 4.10 -23.22 -19.17
N PHE A 5 4.21 -22.86 -20.46
CA PHE A 5 4.46 -21.47 -20.85
C PHE A 5 3.34 -20.54 -20.38
N ALA A 6 2.07 -20.97 -20.51
CA ALA A 6 0.93 -20.18 -20.04
C ALA A 6 0.95 -19.95 -18.52
N GLU A 7 1.36 -20.95 -17.73
CA GLU A 7 1.47 -20.81 -16.28
C GLU A 7 2.65 -19.93 -15.87
N GLU A 8 3.81 -20.07 -16.52
CA GLU A 8 4.98 -19.22 -16.25
C GLU A 8 4.69 -17.74 -16.58
N ASP A 9 4.07 -17.46 -17.73
CA ASP A 9 3.63 -16.11 -18.11
C ASP A 9 2.65 -15.52 -17.08
N ARG A 10 1.72 -16.35 -16.59
CA ARG A 10 0.76 -15.95 -15.56
C ARG A 10 1.45 -15.59 -14.25
N ILE A 11 2.33 -16.45 -13.75
CA ILE A 11 3.06 -16.23 -12.49
C ILE A 11 3.88 -14.93 -12.58
N GLN A 12 4.57 -14.71 -13.71
CA GLN A 12 5.34 -13.46 -13.90
C GLN A 12 4.43 -12.23 -13.94
N LYS A 13 3.29 -12.30 -14.63
CA LYS A 13 2.32 -11.21 -14.67
C LYS A 13 1.79 -10.88 -13.26
N GLU A 14 1.31 -11.88 -12.52
CA GLU A 14 0.74 -11.66 -11.18
C GLU A 14 1.80 -11.11 -10.21
N ARG A 15 3.06 -11.57 -10.33
CA ARG A 15 4.19 -11.01 -9.58
C ARG A 15 4.44 -9.53 -9.89
N ILE A 16 4.43 -9.15 -11.18
CA ILE A 16 4.60 -7.75 -11.60
C ILE A 16 3.46 -6.88 -11.09
N GLU A 17 2.22 -7.38 -11.13
CA GLU A 17 1.06 -6.68 -10.61
C GLU A 17 1.16 -6.45 -9.09
N ALA A 18 1.53 -7.48 -8.33
CA ALA A 18 1.74 -7.37 -6.88
C ALA A 18 2.87 -6.39 -6.53
N ARG A 19 4.00 -6.47 -7.25
CA ARG A 19 5.11 -5.51 -7.12
C ARG A 19 4.64 -4.07 -7.33
N ASN A 20 3.96 -3.81 -8.43
CA ASN A 20 3.46 -2.48 -8.78
C ASN A 20 2.41 -2.00 -7.76
N ALA A 21 1.59 -2.91 -7.22
CA ALA A 21 0.60 -2.57 -6.21
C ALA A 21 1.25 -2.11 -4.90
N LEU A 22 2.31 -2.80 -4.44
CA LEU A 22 3.06 -2.39 -3.25
C LEU A 22 3.74 -1.04 -3.45
N GLU A 23 4.43 -0.88 -4.57
CA GLU A 23 5.14 0.35 -4.92
C GLU A 23 4.19 1.56 -4.96
N ASN A 24 3.11 1.45 -5.73
CA ASN A 24 2.12 2.52 -5.85
C ASN A 24 1.47 2.85 -4.51
N PHE A 25 1.15 1.83 -3.70
CA PHE A 25 0.55 2.04 -2.39
C PHE A 25 1.49 2.80 -1.45
N ALA A 26 2.77 2.39 -1.37
CA ALA A 26 3.77 3.05 -0.54
C ALA A 26 4.01 4.51 -0.96
N TYR A 27 4.12 4.79 -2.26
CA TYR A 27 4.33 6.16 -2.76
C TYR A 27 3.11 7.07 -2.62
N THR A 28 1.90 6.54 -2.88
CA THR A 28 0.65 7.27 -2.66
C THR A 28 0.55 7.67 -1.20
N LEU A 29 0.77 6.73 -0.30
CA LEU A 29 0.70 6.96 1.13
C LEU A 29 1.78 7.93 1.62
N LYS A 30 3.01 7.85 1.08
CA LYS A 30 4.09 8.82 1.34
C LYS A 30 3.65 10.25 1.03
N THR A 31 2.97 10.43 -0.10
CA THR A 31 2.47 11.73 -0.54
C THR A 31 1.33 12.20 0.38
N SER A 32 0.37 11.32 0.71
CA SER A 32 -0.74 11.66 1.60
C SER A 32 -0.28 11.97 3.05
N ALA A 33 0.74 11.28 3.54
CA ALA A 33 1.31 11.45 4.89
C ALA A 33 2.41 12.52 4.97
N ALA A 34 2.75 13.19 3.86
CA ALA A 34 3.59 14.38 3.86
C ALA A 34 2.92 15.50 4.65
N ASP A 35 3.70 16.47 5.17
CA ASP A 35 3.15 17.53 6.03
C ASP A 35 2.05 18.36 5.34
N ASP A 36 2.16 18.55 4.04
CA ASP A 36 1.16 19.24 3.21
C ASP A 36 0.08 18.31 2.64
N GLY A 37 0.17 16.99 2.88
CA GLY A 37 -0.76 15.98 2.39
C GLY A 37 -2.06 15.91 3.18
N ASP A 38 -3.10 15.31 2.59
CA ASP A 38 -4.43 15.18 3.19
C ASP A 38 -4.44 14.46 4.54
N LEU A 39 -3.61 13.44 4.71
CA LEU A 39 -3.46 12.75 5.98
C LEU A 39 -2.51 13.52 6.90
N GLY A 40 -1.38 14.03 6.40
CA GLY A 40 -0.40 14.71 7.24
C GLY A 40 -0.92 15.99 7.90
N LYS A 41 -1.86 16.70 7.28
CA LYS A 41 -2.55 17.86 7.87
C LYS A 41 -3.50 17.51 9.01
N LYS A 42 -3.97 16.27 9.06
CA LYS A 42 -5.01 15.80 9.98
C LYS A 42 -4.47 14.91 11.10
N LEU A 43 -3.38 14.21 10.85
CA LEU A 43 -2.70 13.35 11.81
C LEU A 43 -1.84 14.17 12.77
N ASN A 44 -1.69 13.67 13.99
CA ASN A 44 -0.68 14.18 14.92
C ASN A 44 0.74 13.73 14.48
N ASP A 45 1.77 14.30 15.10
CA ASP A 45 3.16 14.02 14.73
C ASP A 45 3.58 12.56 15.01
N GLU A 46 3.02 11.92 16.03
CA GLU A 46 3.31 10.52 16.39
C GLU A 46 2.76 9.55 15.34
N ASP A 47 1.51 9.71 14.93
CA ASP A 47 0.86 8.92 13.89
C ASP A 47 1.52 9.16 12.53
N LYS A 48 1.85 10.42 12.21
CA LYS A 48 2.63 10.76 11.00
C LYS A 48 3.97 10.04 10.98
N GLN A 49 4.72 10.09 12.08
CA GLN A 49 6.03 9.45 12.16
C GLN A 49 5.90 7.93 12.01
N THR A 50 4.90 7.32 12.67
CA THR A 50 4.62 5.89 12.59
C THR A 50 4.35 5.44 11.14
N ILE A 51 3.52 6.20 10.41
CA ILE A 51 3.24 5.92 8.99
C ILE A 51 4.50 6.11 8.14
N ARG A 52 5.24 7.21 8.33
CA ARG A 52 6.47 7.50 7.57
C ARG A 52 7.53 6.42 7.77
N ASP A 53 7.70 5.94 9.00
CA ASP A 53 8.64 4.87 9.30
C ASP A 53 8.23 3.54 8.69
N ALA A 54 6.92 3.21 8.70
CA ALA A 54 6.41 2.02 8.03
C ALA A 54 6.62 2.08 6.52
N ILE A 55 6.28 3.21 5.87
CA ILE A 55 6.53 3.43 4.44
C ILE A 55 8.02 3.29 4.13
N LYS A 56 8.88 3.92 4.93
CA LYS A 56 10.32 3.86 4.71
C LYS A 56 10.83 2.42 4.77
N LYS A 57 10.43 1.65 5.79
CA LYS A 57 10.78 0.22 5.89
C LYS A 57 10.31 -0.57 4.69
N THR A 58 9.08 -0.33 4.22
CA THR A 58 8.53 -1.00 3.04
C THR A 58 9.30 -0.64 1.77
N LEU A 59 9.65 0.63 1.57
CA LEU A 59 10.42 1.09 0.40
C LEU A 59 11.86 0.57 0.44
N ASP A 60 12.52 0.62 1.59
CA ASP A 60 13.87 0.07 1.78
C ASP A 60 13.87 -1.44 1.43
N TRP A 61 12.89 -2.20 1.95
CA TRP A 61 12.71 -3.61 1.60
C TRP A 61 12.41 -3.82 0.10
N PHE A 62 11.56 -2.97 -0.48
CA PHE A 62 11.19 -3.05 -1.89
C PHE A 62 12.40 -2.82 -2.79
N GLU A 63 13.24 -1.82 -2.52
CA GLU A 63 14.45 -1.56 -3.31
C GLU A 63 15.39 -2.77 -3.27
N GLU A 64 15.56 -3.41 -2.11
CA GLU A 64 16.39 -4.60 -1.94
C GLU A 64 15.81 -5.86 -2.61
N HIS A 65 14.49 -6.03 -2.61
CA HIS A 65 13.84 -7.29 -3.00
C HIS A 65 13.03 -7.22 -4.30
N SER A 66 12.84 -6.04 -4.92
CA SER A 66 11.97 -5.81 -6.09
C SER A 66 12.23 -6.71 -7.29
N ASN A 67 13.45 -7.22 -7.44
CA ASN A 67 13.85 -8.08 -8.56
C ASN A 67 13.76 -9.59 -8.25
N SER A 68 13.70 -9.99 -6.97
CA SER A 68 13.76 -11.40 -6.55
C SER A 68 12.57 -11.87 -5.72
N ALA A 69 11.81 -10.96 -5.11
CA ALA A 69 10.62 -11.26 -4.33
C ALA A 69 9.52 -11.88 -5.21
N THR A 70 8.74 -12.77 -4.61
CA THR A 70 7.58 -13.43 -5.21
C THR A 70 6.33 -12.56 -5.07
N LYS A 71 5.23 -12.99 -5.70
CA LYS A 71 3.92 -12.36 -5.53
C LYS A 71 3.52 -12.31 -4.04
N GLU A 72 3.68 -13.44 -3.34
CA GLU A 72 3.32 -13.58 -1.92
C GLU A 72 4.12 -12.62 -1.03
N ASP A 73 5.43 -12.49 -1.28
CA ASP A 73 6.28 -11.53 -0.53
C ASP A 73 5.79 -10.07 -0.68
N PHE A 74 5.41 -9.67 -1.90
CA PHE A 74 4.89 -8.33 -2.16
C PHE A 74 3.53 -8.10 -1.50
N ASP A 75 2.65 -9.11 -1.54
CA ASP A 75 1.33 -9.04 -0.89
C ASP A 75 1.48 -8.96 0.63
N GLU A 76 2.34 -9.79 1.24
CA GLU A 76 2.63 -9.74 2.68
C GLU A 76 3.16 -8.36 3.11
N LYS A 77 4.11 -7.79 2.36
CA LYS A 77 4.60 -6.42 2.69
C LYS A 77 3.58 -5.34 2.50
N LYS A 78 2.63 -5.52 1.58
CA LYS A 78 1.50 -4.61 1.42
C LYS A 78 0.58 -4.72 2.63
N GLU A 79 0.25 -5.93 3.08
CA GLU A 79 -0.59 -6.17 4.25
C GLU A 79 0.05 -5.62 5.53
N GLU A 80 1.35 -5.79 5.72
CA GLU A 80 2.09 -5.21 6.85
C GLU A 80 1.98 -3.68 6.88
N LEU A 81 2.15 -3.02 5.73
CA LEU A 81 1.99 -1.57 5.63
C LEU A 81 0.54 -1.15 5.92
N GLN A 82 -0.44 -1.87 5.37
CA GLN A 82 -1.86 -1.62 5.62
C GLN A 82 -2.23 -1.81 7.10
N ALA A 83 -1.68 -2.81 7.78
CA ALA A 83 -1.97 -3.09 9.18
C ALA A 83 -1.56 -1.93 10.11
N VAL A 84 -0.53 -1.16 9.74
CA VAL A 84 -0.12 0.05 10.47
C VAL A 84 -1.03 1.24 10.12
N VAL A 85 -1.38 1.39 8.84
CA VAL A 85 -2.06 2.58 8.33
C VAL A 85 -3.56 2.57 8.62
N ASN A 86 -4.21 1.42 8.43
CA ASN A 86 -5.65 1.24 8.61
C ASN A 86 -6.18 1.68 9.97
N PRO A 87 -5.56 1.32 11.13
CA PRO A 87 -6.07 1.77 12.42
C PRO A 87 -5.91 3.28 12.62
N ILE A 88 -4.86 3.89 12.07
CA ILE A 88 -4.60 5.33 12.18
C ILE A 88 -5.61 6.11 11.34
N THR A 89 -5.79 5.73 10.07
CA THR A 89 -6.77 6.38 9.19
C THR A 89 -8.20 6.13 9.67
N SER A 90 -8.54 4.93 10.15
CA SER A 90 -9.87 4.64 10.69
C SER A 90 -10.22 5.52 11.89
N LYS A 91 -9.30 5.71 12.85
CA LYS A 91 -9.49 6.64 13.97
C LYS A 91 -9.73 8.07 13.46
N LEU A 92 -8.91 8.51 12.51
CA LEU A 92 -9.05 9.85 11.93
C LEU A 92 -10.42 10.07 11.28
N TYR A 93 -10.93 9.11 10.51
CA TYR A 93 -12.26 9.21 9.89
C TYR A 93 -13.38 9.24 10.93
N GLN A 94 -13.25 8.50 12.04
CA GLN A 94 -14.22 8.52 13.15
C GLN A 94 -14.21 9.85 13.90
N GLU A 95 -13.03 10.44 14.13
CA GLU A 95 -12.88 11.73 14.82
C GLU A 95 -13.29 12.93 13.95
N SER A 96 -13.15 12.81 12.62
CA SER A 96 -13.46 13.90 11.69
C SER A 96 -14.96 14.10 11.42
N GLY A 97 -15.85 13.26 11.98
CA GLY A 97 -17.31 13.46 11.99
C GLY A 97 -17.96 13.70 10.61
N SER A 98 -17.29 13.36 9.51
CA SER A 98 -17.81 13.54 8.15
C SER A 98 -18.51 12.26 7.74
N PRO A 99 -19.80 12.28 7.35
CA PRO A 99 -20.49 11.10 6.84
C PRO A 99 -19.68 10.54 5.67
N GLN A 100 -19.19 9.31 5.83
CA GLN A 100 -18.57 8.56 4.75
C GLN A 100 -19.62 8.34 3.66
N GLU A 101 -19.43 8.94 2.49
CA GLU A 101 -19.73 8.17 1.28
C GLU A 101 -18.87 6.91 1.37
N PRO A 102 -19.46 5.71 1.26
CA PRO A 102 -18.68 4.49 1.19
C PRO A 102 -17.64 4.66 0.08
N LEU A 103 -16.44 4.09 0.27
CA LEU A 103 -15.56 3.77 -0.85
C LEU A 103 -16.33 2.81 -1.75
N GLU A 104 -17.13 3.40 -2.64
CA GLU A 104 -17.92 2.73 -3.63
C GLU A 104 -16.95 2.03 -4.55
N LYS A 105 -17.18 0.73 -4.72
CA LYS A 105 -16.49 -0.11 -5.67
C LYS A 105 -16.40 0.65 -6.99
N HIS A 106 -15.20 1.07 -7.36
CA HIS A 106 -14.92 1.56 -8.71
C HIS A 106 -14.81 0.34 -9.64
N ASP A 107 -15.92 -0.39 -9.75
CA ASP A 107 -16.19 -1.44 -10.72
C ASP A 107 -17.17 -0.82 -11.74
N GLU A 108 -16.66 0.15 -12.50
CA GLU A 108 -17.29 0.61 -13.72
C GLU A 108 -16.47 0.06 -14.89
N LEU A 109 -16.88 -1.12 -15.39
CA LEU A 109 -17.29 -1.41 -16.78
C LEU A 109 -17.25 -2.91 -17.10
#